data_AF-A0A1M5TTR2-F1
#
_entry.id   AF-A0A1M5TTR2-F1
#
_cell.length_a   1.000
_cell.length_b   1.000
_cell.length_c   1.000
_cell.angle_alpha   90.00
_cell.angle_beta   90.00
_cell.angle_gamma   90.00
#
_symmetry.space_group_name_H-M   'P 1'
#
loop_
_entity.id
_entity.type
_entity.pdbx_description
1 polymer ?
#
loop_
_entity_poly.entity_id
_entity_poly.type
_entity_poly.pdbx_seq_one_letter_code
_entity_poly.pdbx_strand_id
1 'polypeptide(L)'
;MPQFALSKSCPLAKRNLTCPESLLQYMRAQGMGTKTALYKHLGVGEVRLTKALRRHQIEWTQVNARLAEEGLAKIRPASVSRSVLASQGLTSTKLLLAYCQEHRLCSQVELAERFGITRAAINADLQRLGISWWSVAKALRDEGLCARRRLATLPEEIERALEDGARGVAELCSEQGLRELRMLEVSEGVPVGTVLARLDMKGIGKRQVEDHLAVLFGDESFGQYWRVTDIEEVIAEVIELRCHSLNGFCTQRGYLQGTATMTLAREKVDFVADVLVPAALKAPHRLAMTLAIYADHPGSLSALKQVGWAAVESHARAVFPGDCWRRMMACVVGKARVAELKACLG
;
A
#
# COMPACT_ATOMS: atom_id res chain seq x y z
N MET A 1 12.53 -36.56 19.86
CA MET A 1 13.41 -35.38 19.72
C MET A 1 13.29 -34.85 18.29
N PRO A 2 12.70 -33.68 18.05
CA PRO A 2 12.62 -33.13 16.71
C PRO A 2 13.96 -32.50 16.33
N GLN A 3 14.54 -33.00 15.25
CA GLN A 3 15.73 -32.46 14.60
C GLN A 3 15.40 -31.07 14.06
N PHE A 4 15.92 -30.03 14.70
CA PHE A 4 15.90 -28.68 14.16
C PHE A 4 16.65 -28.67 12.83
N ALA A 5 15.95 -28.27 11.77
CA ALA A 5 16.53 -28.02 10.47
C ALA A 5 17.72 -27.06 10.61
N LEU A 6 18.92 -27.56 10.33
CA LEU A 6 20.16 -26.81 10.28
C LEU A 6 19.94 -25.52 9.49
N SER A 7 19.97 -24.37 10.18
CA SER A 7 19.92 -23.07 9.53
C SER A 7 20.99 -23.05 8.44
N LYS A 8 20.60 -22.79 7.18
CA LYS A 8 21.55 -22.71 6.07
C LYS A 8 22.57 -21.63 6.40
N SER A 9 23.75 -22.05 6.86
CA SER A 9 24.79 -21.18 7.38
C SER A 9 25.15 -20.09 6.37
N CYS A 10 25.25 -18.86 6.86
CA CYS A 10 25.55 -17.68 6.05
C CYS A 10 26.88 -17.91 5.30
N PRO A 11 26.94 -17.69 3.97
CA PRO A 11 28.14 -18.00 3.21
C PRO A 11 29.36 -17.16 3.62
N LEU A 12 29.14 -15.95 4.15
CA LEU A 12 30.19 -15.11 4.70
C LEU A 12 30.66 -15.61 6.08
N ALA A 13 29.73 -16.00 6.96
CA ALA A 13 30.05 -16.52 8.29
C ALA A 13 30.86 -17.83 8.23
N LYS A 14 30.63 -18.70 7.23
CA LYS A 14 31.42 -19.91 7.02
C LYS A 14 32.91 -19.66 6.80
N ARG A 15 33.28 -18.45 6.35
CA ARG A 15 34.65 -18.05 6.02
C ARG A 15 35.14 -16.90 6.90
N ASN A 16 34.46 -16.62 8.01
CA ASN A 16 34.74 -15.50 8.92
C ASN A 16 34.77 -14.12 8.23
N LEU A 17 33.97 -13.93 7.17
CA LEU A 17 33.90 -12.69 6.38
C LEU A 17 32.75 -11.78 6.85
N THR A 18 32.60 -11.62 8.15
CA THR A 18 31.42 -11.01 8.77
C THR A 18 31.55 -9.51 9.02
N CYS A 19 32.69 -8.90 8.68
CA CYS A 19 32.91 -7.45 8.73
C CYS A 19 33.62 -6.96 7.45
N PRO A 20 33.54 -5.65 7.14
CA PRO A 20 34.16 -5.08 5.94
C PRO A 20 35.66 -5.40 5.82
N GLU A 21 36.41 -5.29 6.91
CA GLU A 21 37.86 -5.53 6.97
C GLU A 21 38.22 -6.98 6.61
N SER A 22 37.51 -7.95 7.20
CA SER A 22 37.72 -9.38 6.90
C SER A 22 37.41 -9.71 5.45
N LEU A 23 36.37 -9.12 4.88
CA LEU A 23 36.00 -9.30 3.48
C LEU A 23 37.03 -8.67 2.54
N LEU A 24 37.52 -7.47 2.88
CA LEU A 24 38.56 -6.77 2.11
C LEU A 24 39.87 -7.56 2.10
N GLN A 25 40.36 -7.98 3.27
CA GLN A 25 41.57 -8.80 3.36
C GLN A 25 41.45 -10.09 2.56
N TYR A 26 40.30 -10.75 2.63
CA TYR A 26 40.02 -11.95 1.85
C TYR A 26 40.01 -11.68 0.35
N MET A 27 39.38 -10.58 -0.09
CA MET A 27 39.35 -10.21 -1.50
C MET A 27 40.73 -9.80 -2.04
N ARG A 28 41.55 -9.12 -1.23
CA ARG A 28 42.96 -8.83 -1.54
C ARG A 28 43.79 -10.10 -1.72
N ALA A 29 43.71 -11.02 -0.75
CA ALA A 29 44.46 -12.27 -0.78
C ALA A 29 44.12 -13.15 -2.00
N GLN A 30 42.91 -12.99 -2.54
CA GLN A 30 42.42 -13.75 -3.69
C GLN A 30 42.46 -12.96 -5.01
N GLY A 31 42.99 -11.73 -5.02
CA GLY A 31 43.05 -10.89 -6.22
C GLY A 31 41.67 -10.54 -6.81
N MET A 32 40.63 -10.48 -5.99
CA MET A 32 39.25 -10.28 -6.45
C MET A 32 38.85 -8.80 -6.39
N GLY A 33 38.57 -8.22 -7.55
CA GLY A 33 38.15 -6.82 -7.68
C GLY A 33 36.66 -6.56 -7.85
N THR A 34 35.81 -7.60 -7.93
CA THR A 34 34.39 -7.42 -8.27
C THR A 34 33.48 -8.30 -7.43
N LYS A 35 32.22 -7.83 -7.26
CA LYS A 35 31.16 -8.60 -6.58
C LYS A 35 30.90 -9.92 -7.30
N THR A 36 31.05 -9.89 -8.63
CA THR A 36 30.91 -11.04 -9.51
C THR A 36 31.97 -12.09 -9.29
N ALA A 37 33.23 -11.69 -9.18
CA ALA A 37 34.31 -12.59 -8.80
C ALA A 37 34.05 -13.20 -7.42
N LEU A 38 33.60 -12.39 -6.46
CA LEU A 38 33.31 -12.85 -5.10
C LEU A 38 32.20 -13.91 -5.06
N TYR A 39 31.03 -13.70 -5.68
CA TYR A 39 29.96 -14.71 -5.59
C TYR A 39 30.32 -15.99 -6.35
N LYS A 40 31.07 -15.89 -7.46
CA LYS A 40 31.59 -17.06 -8.19
C LYS A 40 32.59 -17.85 -7.34
N HIS A 41 33.53 -17.16 -6.69
CA HIS A 41 34.53 -17.79 -5.81
C HIS A 41 33.95 -18.39 -4.53
N LEU A 42 32.87 -17.80 -4.02
CA LEU A 42 32.12 -18.34 -2.88
C LEU A 42 31.18 -19.50 -3.28
N GLY A 43 30.96 -19.74 -4.57
CA GLY A 43 30.01 -20.74 -5.06
C GLY A 43 28.56 -20.43 -4.67
N VAL A 44 28.20 -19.14 -4.60
CA VAL A 44 26.85 -18.70 -4.19
C VAL A 44 26.22 -17.78 -5.22
N GLY A 45 24.90 -17.84 -5.37
CA GLY A 45 24.18 -16.91 -6.24
C GLY A 45 24.23 -15.46 -5.74
N GLU A 46 24.17 -14.51 -6.67
CA GLU A 46 24.31 -13.06 -6.42
C GLU A 46 23.29 -12.53 -5.38
N VAL A 47 22.03 -12.98 -5.49
CA VAL A 47 20.96 -12.60 -4.54
C VAL A 47 21.31 -13.06 -3.12
N ARG A 48 21.90 -14.26 -2.98
CA ARG A 48 22.27 -14.85 -1.69
C ARG A 48 23.47 -14.12 -1.06
N LEU A 49 24.45 -13.72 -1.87
CA LEU A 49 25.55 -12.87 -1.41
C LEU A 49 25.03 -11.49 -0.98
N THR A 50 24.12 -10.89 -1.74
CA THR A 50 23.56 -9.56 -1.41
C THR A 50 22.78 -9.58 -0.09
N LYS A 51 21.99 -10.64 0.16
CA LYS A 51 21.33 -10.85 1.46
C LYS A 51 22.34 -11.06 2.60
N ALA A 52 23.43 -11.79 2.34
CA ALA A 52 24.48 -12.01 3.34
C ALA A 52 25.23 -10.71 3.70
N LEU A 53 25.58 -9.88 2.71
CA LEU A 53 26.20 -8.57 2.93
C LEU A 53 25.29 -7.66 3.76
N ARG A 54 24.00 -7.58 3.41
CA ARG A 54 23.01 -6.82 4.21
C ARG A 54 22.87 -7.35 5.64
N ARG A 55 22.86 -8.67 5.84
CA ARG A 55 22.78 -9.29 7.17
C ARG A 55 23.94 -8.89 8.09
N HIS A 56 25.12 -8.67 7.52
CA HIS A 56 26.33 -8.25 8.23
C HIS A 56 26.62 -6.75 8.11
N GLN A 57 25.66 -5.96 7.60
CA GLN A 57 25.77 -4.50 7.41
C GLN A 57 27.01 -4.08 6.59
N ILE A 58 27.43 -4.93 5.64
CA ILE A 58 28.56 -4.62 4.76
C ILE A 58 28.04 -3.92 3.50
N GLU A 59 28.37 -2.65 3.35
CA GLU A 59 28.07 -1.90 2.13
C GLU A 59 29.08 -2.23 1.03
N TRP A 60 28.60 -2.84 -0.05
CA TRP A 60 29.45 -3.20 -1.20
C TRP A 60 30.15 -1.99 -1.82
N THR A 61 29.50 -0.81 -1.82
CA THR A 61 30.06 0.44 -2.34
C THR A 61 31.33 0.85 -1.60
N GLN A 62 31.38 0.69 -0.27
CA GLN A 62 32.55 0.99 0.55
C GLN A 62 33.70 0.00 0.30
N VAL A 63 33.38 -1.29 0.20
CA VAL A 63 34.35 -2.35 -0.11
C VAL A 63 34.95 -2.14 -1.51
N ASN A 64 34.12 -1.81 -2.49
CA ASN A 64 34.56 -1.58 -3.86
C ASN A 64 35.42 -0.30 -4.02
N ALA A 65 35.14 0.75 -3.23
CA ALA A 65 35.97 1.96 -3.22
C ALA A 65 37.38 1.65 -2.72
N ARG A 66 37.51 0.91 -1.60
CA ARG A 66 38.82 0.54 -1.03
C ARG A 66 39.61 -0.43 -1.92
N LEU A 67 38.95 -1.40 -2.56
CA LEU A 67 39.62 -2.28 -3.53
C LEU A 67 40.12 -1.52 -4.78
N ALA A 68 39.50 -0.40 -5.10
CA ALA A 68 39.91 0.41 -6.24
C ALA A 68 41.04 1.40 -5.92
N GLU A 69 41.10 1.93 -4.69
CA GLU A 69 42.29 2.64 -4.18
C GLU A 69 43.54 1.76 -4.28
N GLU A 70 43.38 0.45 -4.14
CA GLU A 70 44.45 -0.55 -4.24
C GLU A 70 44.67 -1.09 -5.66
N GLY A 71 43.98 -0.53 -6.67
CA GLY A 71 44.12 -0.94 -8.07
C GLY A 71 43.55 -2.33 -8.42
N LEU A 72 42.93 -3.02 -7.46
CA LEU A 72 42.34 -4.35 -7.64
C LEU A 72 40.97 -4.31 -8.33
N ALA A 73 40.25 -3.19 -8.22
CA ALA A 73 38.96 -2.97 -8.86
C ALA A 73 39.02 -1.79 -9.84
N LYS A 74 38.54 -2.00 -11.08
CA LYS A 74 38.25 -0.87 -11.98
C LYS A 74 36.98 -0.19 -11.48
N ILE A 75 37.13 0.98 -10.84
CA ILE A 75 36.02 1.94 -10.78
C ILE A 75 35.75 2.33 -12.23
N ARG A 76 34.70 1.76 -12.86
CA ARG A 76 33.93 2.59 -13.78
C ARG A 76 33.51 3.77 -12.92
N PRO A 77 33.83 5.02 -13.28
CA PRO A 77 33.39 6.15 -12.47
C PRO A 77 31.87 6.00 -12.37
N ALA A 78 31.40 5.60 -11.19
CA ALA A 78 30.13 6.10 -10.74
C ALA A 78 30.37 7.59 -10.78
N SER A 79 29.80 8.26 -11.78
CA SER A 79 29.68 9.69 -11.67
C SER A 79 29.06 9.88 -10.30
N VAL A 80 29.84 10.46 -9.39
CA VAL A 80 29.25 11.23 -8.31
C VAL A 80 28.60 12.39 -9.05
N SER A 81 27.47 12.12 -9.68
CA SER A 81 26.54 13.14 -10.15
C SER A 81 26.07 13.76 -8.85
N ARG A 82 26.85 14.74 -8.37
CA ARG A 82 26.34 15.73 -7.44
C ARG A 82 25.08 16.22 -8.10
N SER A 83 23.95 15.97 -7.45
CA SER A 83 22.71 16.52 -7.92
C SER A 83 22.89 18.03 -7.96
N VAL A 84 22.71 18.61 -9.14
CA VAL A 84 22.77 20.05 -9.35
C VAL A 84 21.70 20.71 -8.49
N LEU A 85 20.50 20.12 -8.43
CA LEU A 85 19.44 20.56 -7.53
C LEU A 85 19.87 20.54 -6.06
N ALA A 86 20.50 19.45 -5.59
CA ALA A 86 21.00 19.37 -4.22
C ALA A 86 22.13 20.38 -3.93
N SER A 87 23.03 20.63 -4.89
CA SER A 87 24.09 21.64 -4.72
C SER A 87 23.57 23.07 -4.65
N GLN A 88 22.37 23.32 -5.18
CA GLN A 88 21.67 24.60 -5.10
C GLN A 88 20.68 24.64 -3.91
N GLY A 89 20.71 23.64 -3.02
CA GLY A 89 19.80 23.56 -1.87
C GLY A 89 18.34 23.19 -2.22
N LEU A 90 18.05 22.83 -3.48
CA LEU A 90 16.71 22.49 -3.97
C LEU A 90 16.38 21.01 -3.71
N THR A 91 16.40 20.63 -2.43
CA THR A 91 16.31 19.23 -1.99
C THR A 91 14.88 18.75 -1.73
N SER A 92 13.88 19.61 -1.86
CA SER A 92 12.46 19.27 -1.65
C SER A 92 11.55 19.95 -2.66
N THR A 93 10.34 19.41 -2.84
CA THR A 93 9.30 19.99 -3.71
C THR A 93 9.01 21.44 -3.37
N LYS A 94 8.97 21.79 -2.07
CA LYS A 94 8.70 23.16 -1.61
C LYS A 94 9.82 24.14 -2.01
N LEU A 95 11.08 23.74 -1.82
CA LEU A 95 12.23 24.57 -2.17
C LEU A 95 12.36 24.75 -3.68
N LEU A 96 12.16 23.67 -4.43
CA LEU A 96 12.17 23.72 -5.89
C LEU A 96 11.03 24.60 -6.43
N LEU A 97 9.83 24.48 -5.87
CA LEU A 97 8.70 25.32 -6.25
C LEU A 97 8.97 26.81 -5.98
N ALA A 98 9.46 27.15 -4.78
CA ALA A 98 9.80 28.53 -4.42
C ALA A 98 10.86 29.12 -5.38
N TYR A 99 11.88 28.34 -5.73
CA TYR A 99 12.91 28.76 -6.68
C TYR A 99 12.33 28.98 -8.09
N CYS A 100 11.47 28.07 -8.57
CA CYS A 100 10.80 28.25 -9.86
C CYS A 100 9.89 29.48 -9.87
N GLN A 101 9.22 29.80 -8.76
CA GLN A 101 8.40 31.01 -8.61
C GLN A 101 9.25 32.27 -8.64
N GLU A 102 10.32 32.32 -7.84
CA GLU A 102 11.24 33.46 -7.75
C GLU A 102 11.85 33.80 -9.11
N HIS A 103 12.25 32.77 -9.87
CA HIS A 103 12.89 32.94 -11.17
C HIS A 103 11.94 32.83 -12.37
N ARG A 104 10.62 32.74 -12.13
CA ARG A 104 9.58 32.59 -13.17
C ARG A 104 9.84 31.46 -14.17
N LEU A 105 10.34 30.32 -13.67
CA LEU A 105 10.59 29.13 -14.47
C LEU A 105 9.33 28.26 -14.52
N CYS A 106 8.89 27.92 -15.73
CA CYS A 106 7.64 27.23 -15.99
C CYS A 106 7.83 25.79 -16.55
N SER A 107 9.07 25.39 -16.84
CA SER A 107 9.37 24.06 -17.38
C SER A 107 10.70 23.47 -16.90
N GLN A 108 10.87 22.14 -17.01
CA GLN A 108 12.17 21.50 -16.75
C GLN A 108 13.25 21.96 -17.73
N VAL A 109 12.85 22.38 -18.93
CA VAL A 109 13.78 22.83 -19.97
C VAL A 109 14.39 24.16 -19.54
N GLU A 110 13.57 25.11 -19.11
CA GLU A 110 14.04 26.40 -18.57
C GLU A 110 14.88 26.21 -17.30
N LEU A 111 14.49 25.27 -16.43
CA LEU A 111 15.30 24.91 -15.26
C LEU A 111 16.66 24.33 -15.65
N ALA A 112 16.69 23.48 -16.69
CA ALA A 112 17.91 22.88 -17.21
C ALA A 112 18.82 23.93 -17.84
N GLU A 113 18.26 24.84 -18.64
CA GLU A 113 18.95 25.99 -19.24
C GLU A 113 19.53 26.90 -18.17
N ARG A 114 18.76 27.21 -17.11
CA ARG A 114 19.19 28.04 -15.98
C ARG A 114 20.42 27.47 -15.28
N PHE A 115 20.52 26.15 -15.18
CA PHE A 115 21.64 25.46 -14.54
C PHE A 115 22.71 24.98 -15.51
N GLY A 116 22.59 25.27 -16.82
CA GLY A 116 23.56 24.85 -17.83
C GLY A 116 23.67 23.33 -18.00
N ILE A 117 22.60 22.59 -17.73
CA ILE A 117 22.55 21.12 -17.84
C ILE A 117 21.43 20.67 -18.76
N THR A 118 21.37 19.37 -19.03
CA THR A 118 20.31 18.80 -19.87
C THR A 118 19.03 18.53 -19.08
N ARG A 119 17.88 18.55 -19.75
CA ARG A 119 16.59 18.13 -19.17
C ARG A 119 16.67 16.71 -18.58
N ALA A 120 17.42 15.82 -19.23
CA ALA A 120 17.62 14.44 -18.74
C ALA A 120 18.37 14.41 -17.39
N ALA A 121 19.36 15.29 -17.19
CA ALA A 121 20.07 15.42 -15.93
C ALA A 121 19.16 15.97 -14.81
N ILE A 122 18.34 16.98 -15.10
CA ILE A 122 17.30 17.46 -14.17
C ILE A 122 16.35 16.34 -13.78
N ASN A 123 15.84 15.58 -14.76
CA ASN A 123 14.90 14.50 -14.49
C ASN A 123 15.51 13.39 -13.62
N ALA A 124 16.78 13.04 -13.84
CA ALA A 124 17.51 12.09 -13.02
C ALA A 124 17.71 12.60 -11.58
N ASP A 125 17.97 13.90 -11.41
CA ASP A 125 18.09 14.53 -10.10
C ASP A 125 16.76 14.56 -9.32
N LEU A 126 15.66 14.89 -10.00
CA LEU A 126 14.33 14.88 -9.41
C LEU A 126 13.95 13.47 -8.91
N GLN A 127 14.21 12.44 -9.73
CA GLN A 127 13.99 11.05 -9.33
C GLN A 127 14.85 10.66 -8.11
N ARG A 128 16.12 11.09 -8.07
CA ARG A 128 17.03 10.82 -6.95
C ARG A 128 16.58 11.50 -5.66
N LEU A 129 16.05 12.70 -5.75
CA LEU A 129 15.52 13.48 -4.62
C LEU A 129 14.08 13.10 -4.23
N GLY A 130 13.44 12.19 -4.98
CA GLY A 130 12.04 11.84 -4.76
C GLY A 130 11.06 12.98 -5.05
N ILE A 131 11.47 13.97 -5.85
CA ILE A 131 10.64 15.12 -6.21
C ILE A 131 9.86 14.81 -7.47
N SER A 132 8.53 14.92 -7.41
CA SER A 132 7.67 14.85 -8.57
C SER A 132 7.63 16.20 -9.29
N TRP A 133 8.23 16.29 -10.49
CA TRP A 133 8.07 17.48 -11.33
C TRP A 133 6.61 17.81 -11.60
N TRP A 134 5.79 16.77 -11.73
CA TRP A 134 4.37 16.93 -11.98
C TRP A 134 3.68 17.73 -10.87
N SER A 135 4.04 17.48 -9.62
CA SER A 135 3.54 18.25 -8.46
C SER A 135 4.01 19.71 -8.50
N VAL A 136 5.27 19.96 -8.89
CA VAL A 136 5.81 21.32 -9.06
C VAL A 136 5.09 22.06 -10.19
N ALA A 137 4.97 21.43 -11.35
CA ALA A 137 4.29 21.99 -12.53
C ALA A 137 2.79 22.17 -12.35
N LYS A 138 2.15 21.43 -11.43
CA LYS A 138 0.76 21.68 -11.00
C LYS A 138 0.69 22.99 -10.22
N ALA A 139 1.49 23.15 -9.18
CA ALA A 139 1.50 24.36 -8.36
C ALA A 139 1.86 25.63 -9.16
N LEU A 140 2.85 25.55 -10.07
CA LEU A 140 3.18 26.65 -10.98
C LEU A 140 2.06 27.00 -11.96
N ARG A 141 1.22 26.03 -12.36
CA ARG A 141 0.02 26.27 -13.19
C ARG A 141 -1.10 26.95 -12.39
N ASP A 142 -1.30 26.54 -11.14
CA ASP A 142 -2.34 27.11 -10.28
C ASP A 142 -2.07 28.60 -10.00
N GLU A 143 -0.80 29.01 -9.99
CA GLU A 143 -0.36 30.41 -9.87
C GLU A 143 -0.24 31.16 -11.21
N GLY A 144 -0.57 30.52 -12.34
CA GLY A 144 -0.55 31.15 -13.66
C GLY A 144 0.83 31.35 -14.29
N LEU A 145 1.89 30.78 -13.71
CA LEU A 145 3.26 30.87 -14.23
C LEU A 145 3.53 29.92 -15.41
N CYS A 146 2.73 28.86 -15.55
CA CYS A 146 2.77 27.95 -16.70
C CYS A 146 1.55 28.17 -17.58
N ALA A 147 1.73 28.13 -18.91
CA ALA A 147 0.61 28.07 -19.84
C ALA A 147 -0.32 26.91 -19.47
N ARG A 148 -1.63 27.19 -19.29
CA ARG A 148 -2.63 26.13 -19.12
C ARG A 148 -2.54 25.23 -20.35
N ARG A 149 -2.26 23.96 -20.13
CA ARG A 149 -2.32 22.94 -21.18
C ARG A 149 -3.75 23.00 -21.74
N ARG A 150 -3.93 23.37 -23.00
CA ARG A 150 -5.20 23.14 -23.70
C ARG A 150 -5.34 21.64 -23.86
N LEU A 151 -6.01 21.01 -22.90
CA LEU A 151 -6.38 19.61 -23.01
C LEU A 151 -7.41 19.50 -24.13
N ALA A 152 -7.36 18.39 -24.87
CA ALA A 152 -8.37 18.10 -25.87
C ALA A 152 -9.76 18.10 -25.21
N THR A 153 -10.76 18.51 -25.97
CA THR A 153 -12.16 18.37 -25.58
C THR A 153 -12.45 16.88 -25.41
N LEU A 154 -13.00 16.50 -24.26
CA LEU A 154 -13.43 15.14 -24.00
C LEU A 154 -14.91 14.98 -24.41
N PRO A 155 -15.34 13.76 -24.78
CA PRO A 155 -16.75 13.42 -24.90
C PRO A 155 -17.53 13.84 -23.64
N GLU A 156 -18.77 14.28 -23.81
CA GLU A 156 -19.63 14.80 -22.73
C GLU A 156 -19.87 13.77 -21.62
N GLU A 157 -19.97 12.49 -21.96
CA GLU A 157 -20.10 11.39 -20.99
C GLU A 157 -18.88 11.28 -20.07
N ILE A 158 -17.67 11.44 -20.63
CA ILE A 158 -16.43 11.42 -19.85
C ILE A 158 -16.32 12.68 -18.99
N GLU A 159 -16.69 13.85 -19.51
CA GLU A 159 -16.71 15.09 -18.70
C GLU A 159 -17.70 14.98 -17.53
N ARG A 160 -18.89 14.42 -17.74
CA ARG A 160 -19.86 14.14 -16.66
C ARG A 160 -19.31 13.15 -15.64
N ALA A 161 -18.77 12.03 -16.09
CA ALA A 161 -18.16 11.05 -15.19
C ALA A 161 -16.99 11.64 -14.37
N LEU A 162 -16.24 12.59 -14.95
CA LEU A 162 -15.19 13.33 -14.24
C LEU A 162 -15.75 14.32 -13.19
N GLU A 163 -16.98 14.82 -13.35
CA GLU A 163 -17.69 15.63 -12.33
C GLU A 163 -18.00 14.78 -11.10
N ASP A 164 -18.45 13.55 -11.31
CA ASP A 164 -18.81 12.56 -10.27
C ASP A 164 -17.58 11.90 -9.61
N GLY A 165 -16.38 12.31 -10.03
CA GLY A 165 -15.12 11.94 -9.40
C GLY A 165 -14.62 10.55 -9.77
N ALA A 166 -13.84 9.93 -8.85
CA ALA A 166 -13.20 8.64 -9.13
C ALA A 166 -14.21 7.51 -9.39
N ARG A 167 -15.32 7.54 -8.63
CA ARG A 167 -16.42 6.59 -8.72
C ARG A 167 -17.16 6.73 -10.05
N GLY A 168 -17.52 7.94 -10.47
CA GLY A 168 -18.22 8.15 -11.75
C GLY A 168 -17.41 7.68 -12.97
N VAL A 169 -16.10 7.94 -12.98
CA VAL A 169 -15.22 7.41 -14.04
C VAL A 169 -15.14 5.89 -14.02
N ALA A 170 -15.13 5.27 -12.85
CA ALA A 170 -15.14 3.82 -12.72
C ALA A 170 -16.49 3.21 -13.16
N GLU A 171 -17.61 3.85 -12.82
CA GLU A 171 -18.96 3.45 -13.25
C GLU A 171 -19.10 3.52 -14.77
N LEU A 172 -18.66 4.62 -15.40
CA LEU A 172 -18.63 4.74 -16.86
C LEU A 172 -17.83 3.61 -17.52
N CYS A 173 -16.62 3.35 -17.01
CA CYS A 173 -15.80 2.25 -17.51
C CYS A 173 -16.49 0.89 -17.31
N SER A 174 -17.14 0.65 -16.17
CA SER A 174 -17.86 -0.58 -15.87
C SER A 174 -19.07 -0.78 -16.79
N GLU A 175 -19.86 0.26 -17.04
CA GLU A 175 -21.01 0.24 -17.97
C GLU A 175 -20.59 -0.14 -19.39
N GLN A 176 -19.39 0.28 -19.80
CA GLN A 176 -18.79 -0.06 -21.08
C GLN A 176 -18.03 -1.40 -21.07
N GLY A 177 -18.01 -2.13 -19.95
CA GLY A 177 -17.29 -3.41 -19.80
C GLY A 177 -15.76 -3.27 -19.79
N LEU A 178 -15.25 -2.07 -19.54
CA LEU A 178 -13.84 -1.74 -19.51
C LEU A 178 -13.25 -1.99 -18.13
N ARG A 179 -12.42 -3.02 -18.01
CA ARG A 179 -11.76 -3.39 -16.74
C ARG A 179 -10.64 -2.45 -16.33
N GLU A 180 -10.14 -1.64 -17.25
CA GLU A 180 -9.04 -0.72 -16.99
C GLU A 180 -9.25 0.61 -17.68
N LEU A 181 -8.87 1.69 -17.01
CA LEU A 181 -8.96 3.06 -17.54
C LEU A 181 -8.26 3.24 -18.89
N ARG A 182 -7.18 2.49 -19.14
CA ARG A 182 -6.45 2.53 -20.43
C ARG A 182 -7.29 2.03 -21.62
N MET A 183 -8.35 1.26 -21.37
CA MET A 183 -9.22 0.74 -22.43
C MET A 183 -10.16 1.81 -22.99
N LEU A 184 -10.35 2.95 -22.30
CA LEU A 184 -11.09 4.10 -22.83
C LEU A 184 -10.47 4.64 -24.14
N GLU A 185 -9.16 4.51 -24.30
CA GLU A 185 -8.49 4.95 -25.53
C GLU A 185 -8.88 4.09 -26.74
N VAL A 186 -9.10 2.80 -26.50
CA VAL A 186 -9.53 1.87 -27.55
C VAL A 186 -11.04 1.98 -27.81
N SER A 187 -11.85 2.21 -26.77
CA SER A 187 -13.31 2.36 -26.88
C SER A 187 -13.72 3.69 -27.50
N GLU A 188 -13.20 4.79 -26.97
CA GLU A 188 -13.70 6.15 -27.25
C GLU A 188 -12.74 6.97 -28.11
N GLY A 189 -11.58 6.41 -28.48
CA GLY A 189 -10.52 7.14 -29.18
C GLY A 189 -9.90 8.26 -28.34
N VAL A 190 -10.16 8.27 -27.03
CA VAL A 190 -9.70 9.30 -26.10
C VAL A 190 -8.36 8.89 -25.50
N PRO A 191 -7.26 9.64 -25.73
CA PRO A 191 -5.98 9.32 -25.11
C PRO A 191 -6.10 9.27 -23.59
N VAL A 192 -5.74 8.13 -22.98
CA VAL A 192 -5.89 7.94 -21.53
C VAL A 192 -5.12 9.01 -20.75
N GLY A 193 -4.01 9.52 -21.31
CA GLY A 193 -3.23 10.62 -20.75
C GLY A 193 -4.03 11.92 -20.58
N THR A 194 -5.04 12.17 -21.41
CA THR A 194 -5.92 13.35 -21.29
C THR A 194 -6.89 13.18 -20.13
N VAL A 195 -7.49 11.98 -19.98
CA VAL A 195 -8.38 11.65 -18.85
C VAL A 195 -7.61 11.72 -17.53
N LEU A 196 -6.41 11.14 -17.48
CA LEU A 196 -5.51 11.22 -16.32
C LEU A 196 -5.18 12.67 -15.96
N ALA A 197 -4.87 13.51 -16.95
CA ALA A 197 -4.61 14.92 -16.71
C ALA A 197 -5.83 15.68 -16.14
N ARG A 198 -7.06 15.29 -16.53
CA ARG A 198 -8.30 15.87 -15.98
C ARG A 198 -8.59 15.39 -14.55
N LEU A 199 -8.44 14.09 -14.28
CA LEU A 199 -8.54 13.52 -12.93
C LEU A 199 -7.58 14.23 -11.97
N ASP A 200 -6.34 14.37 -12.41
CA ASP A 200 -5.29 15.04 -11.67
C ASP A 200 -5.61 16.53 -11.37
N MET A 201 -6.25 17.24 -12.31
CA MET A 201 -6.71 18.62 -12.10
C MET A 201 -7.80 18.69 -11.03
N LYS A 202 -8.66 17.67 -10.96
CA LYS A 202 -9.67 17.51 -9.91
C LYS A 202 -9.12 16.89 -8.61
N GLY A 203 -7.81 16.62 -8.54
CA GLY A 203 -7.16 16.03 -7.37
C GLY A 203 -7.42 14.54 -7.18
N ILE A 204 -7.95 13.87 -8.20
CA ILE A 204 -8.30 12.46 -8.19
C ILE A 204 -7.11 11.65 -8.71
N GLY A 205 -6.67 10.67 -7.93
CA GLY A 205 -5.58 9.79 -8.34
C GLY A 205 -6.06 8.65 -9.23
N LYS A 206 -5.27 8.28 -10.25
CA LYS A 206 -5.51 7.08 -11.08
C LYS A 206 -5.86 5.84 -10.25
N ARG A 207 -5.15 5.65 -9.13
CA ARG A 207 -5.34 4.51 -8.23
C ARG A 207 -6.74 4.47 -7.61
N GLN A 208 -7.34 5.62 -7.31
CA GLN A 208 -8.71 5.65 -6.76
C GLN A 208 -9.71 5.09 -7.78
N VAL A 209 -9.57 5.48 -9.06
CA VAL A 209 -10.40 4.94 -10.14
C VAL A 209 -10.19 3.44 -10.32
N GLU A 210 -8.94 2.97 -10.30
CA GLU A 210 -8.62 1.54 -10.39
C GLU A 210 -9.15 0.73 -9.20
N ASP A 211 -9.12 1.31 -8.00
CA ASP A 211 -9.68 0.68 -6.80
C ASP A 211 -11.21 0.57 -6.89
N HIS A 212 -11.92 1.61 -7.35
CA HIS A 212 -13.37 1.55 -7.60
C HIS A 212 -13.74 0.55 -8.70
N LEU A 213 -12.97 0.51 -9.80
CA LEU A 213 -13.17 -0.46 -10.87
C LEU A 213 -13.06 -1.90 -10.35
N ALA A 214 -12.05 -2.17 -9.52
CA ALA A 214 -11.87 -3.50 -8.97
C ALA A 214 -13.10 -3.94 -8.14
N VAL A 215 -13.66 -3.02 -7.35
CA VAL A 215 -14.88 -3.27 -6.56
C VAL A 215 -16.09 -3.54 -7.46
N LEU A 216 -16.30 -2.75 -8.52
CA LEU A 216 -17.42 -2.94 -9.45
C LEU A 216 -17.35 -4.27 -10.20
N PHE A 217 -16.14 -4.75 -10.52
CA PHE A 217 -15.94 -6.03 -11.22
C PHE A 217 -15.82 -7.25 -10.27
N GLY A 218 -15.80 -7.04 -8.95
CA GLY A 218 -15.70 -8.12 -7.97
C GLY A 218 -14.32 -8.82 -7.95
N ASP A 219 -13.27 -8.16 -8.44
CA ASP A 219 -11.89 -8.67 -8.42
C ASP A 219 -10.99 -7.90 -7.43
N GLU A 220 -11.60 -7.19 -6.49
CA GLU A 220 -10.92 -6.37 -5.51
C GLU A 220 -10.19 -7.19 -4.43
N SER A 221 -9.04 -6.68 -4.00
CA SER A 221 -8.46 -7.05 -2.72
C SER A 221 -9.11 -6.26 -1.58
N PHE A 222 -9.06 -6.79 -0.35
CA PHE A 222 -9.54 -6.07 0.84
C PHE A 222 -9.01 -4.64 0.94
N GLY A 223 -7.74 -4.42 0.60
CA GLY A 223 -7.16 -3.08 0.68
C GLY A 223 -7.74 -2.12 -0.35
N GLN A 224 -8.17 -2.59 -1.52
CA GLN A 224 -8.85 -1.77 -2.52
C GLN A 224 -10.26 -1.44 -2.05
N TYR A 225 -11.04 -2.47 -1.67
CA TYR A 225 -12.35 -2.33 -1.04
C TYR A 225 -12.33 -1.29 0.10
N TRP A 226 -11.43 -1.45 1.06
CA TRP A 226 -11.36 -0.59 2.26
C TRP A 226 -11.06 0.88 1.94
N ARG A 227 -10.33 1.18 0.85
CA ARG A 227 -9.98 2.56 0.50
C ARG A 227 -11.12 3.33 -0.17
N VAL A 228 -12.06 2.63 -0.79
CA VAL A 228 -13.09 3.23 -1.65
C VAL A 228 -14.51 2.98 -1.18
N THR A 229 -14.68 2.18 -0.12
CA THR A 229 -15.98 1.87 0.48
C THR A 229 -16.11 2.67 1.77
N ASP A 230 -17.23 3.37 1.93
CA ASP A 230 -17.48 4.14 3.14
C ASP A 230 -17.69 3.21 4.34
N ILE A 231 -17.23 3.61 5.52
CA ILE A 231 -17.33 2.77 6.73
C ILE A 231 -18.78 2.41 7.07
N GLU A 232 -19.73 3.27 6.72
CA GLU A 232 -21.17 3.06 6.88
C GLU A 232 -21.69 1.92 5.97
N GLU A 233 -21.17 1.82 4.74
CA GLU A 233 -21.46 0.72 3.82
C GLU A 233 -20.84 -0.59 4.34
N VAL A 234 -19.59 -0.55 4.84
CA VAL A 234 -18.95 -1.70 5.49
C VAL A 234 -19.78 -2.19 6.69
N ILE A 235 -20.29 -1.27 7.51
CA ILE A 235 -21.17 -1.60 8.64
C ILE A 235 -22.46 -2.27 8.16
N ALA A 236 -23.09 -1.75 7.10
CA ALA A 236 -24.29 -2.35 6.52
C ALA A 236 -24.02 -3.78 6.01
N GLU A 237 -22.90 -4.00 5.31
CA GLU A 237 -22.48 -5.33 4.87
C GLU A 237 -22.24 -6.29 6.05
N VAL A 238 -21.60 -5.83 7.13
CA VAL A 238 -21.40 -6.65 8.35
C VAL A 238 -22.74 -7.10 8.94
N ILE A 239 -23.75 -6.23 8.95
CA ILE A 239 -25.12 -6.54 9.42
C ILE A 239 -25.81 -7.54 8.49
N GLU A 240 -25.65 -7.36 7.18
CA GLU A 240 -26.22 -8.25 6.17
C GLU A 240 -25.65 -9.66 6.30
N LEU A 241 -24.32 -9.76 6.28
CA LEU A 241 -23.53 -10.99 6.36
C LEU A 241 -23.49 -11.62 7.76
N ARG A 242 -24.07 -10.96 8.77
CA ARG A 242 -24.10 -11.42 10.17
C ARG A 242 -22.70 -11.75 10.70
N CYS A 243 -21.73 -10.89 10.40
CA CYS A 243 -20.35 -11.09 10.80
C CYS A 243 -20.14 -10.76 12.28
N HIS A 244 -19.33 -11.56 12.97
CA HIS A 244 -18.97 -11.38 14.38
C HIS A 244 -17.44 -11.31 14.61
N SER A 245 -16.67 -11.34 13.52
CA SER A 245 -15.21 -11.22 13.53
C SER A 245 -14.71 -10.74 12.17
N LEU A 246 -13.51 -10.15 12.13
CA LEU A 246 -12.82 -9.83 10.87
C LEU A 246 -12.63 -11.08 10.00
N ASN A 247 -12.30 -12.23 10.60
CA ASN A 247 -12.15 -13.48 9.86
C ASN A 247 -13.45 -13.90 9.17
N GLY A 248 -14.59 -13.77 9.87
CA GLY A 248 -15.90 -14.08 9.30
C GLY A 248 -16.23 -13.16 8.12
N PHE A 249 -15.95 -11.86 8.25
CA PHE A 249 -16.15 -10.89 7.18
C PHE A 249 -15.28 -11.20 5.96
N CYS A 250 -13.98 -11.41 6.17
CA CYS A 250 -13.06 -11.77 5.10
C CYS A 250 -13.45 -13.09 4.42
N THR A 251 -13.86 -14.10 5.17
CA THR A 251 -14.26 -15.40 4.60
C THR A 251 -15.47 -15.26 3.70
N GLN A 252 -16.49 -14.50 4.12
CA GLN A 252 -17.72 -14.32 3.33
C GLN A 252 -17.51 -13.46 2.08
N ARG A 253 -16.64 -12.44 2.13
CA ARG A 253 -16.27 -11.61 0.97
C ARG A 253 -15.15 -12.22 0.10
N GLY A 254 -14.57 -13.35 0.47
CA GLY A 254 -13.49 -14.01 -0.29
C GLY A 254 -12.10 -13.38 -0.12
N TYR A 255 -11.86 -12.64 0.97
CA TYR A 255 -10.58 -12.01 1.26
C TYR A 255 -9.66 -12.86 2.13
N LEU A 256 -8.35 -12.65 1.97
CA LEU A 256 -7.34 -13.19 2.86
C LEU A 256 -7.27 -12.37 4.15
N GLN A 257 -7.59 -13.00 5.29
CA GLN A 257 -7.59 -12.36 6.62
C GLN A 257 -6.25 -11.66 6.93
N GLY A 258 -5.11 -12.29 6.61
CA GLY A 258 -3.79 -11.70 6.88
C GLY A 258 -3.58 -10.35 6.18
N THR A 259 -4.07 -10.21 4.95
CA THR A 259 -4.01 -8.95 4.19
C THR A 259 -4.92 -7.90 4.81
N ALA A 260 -6.11 -8.28 5.28
CA ALA A 260 -7.05 -7.38 5.94
C ALA A 260 -6.47 -6.84 7.25
N THR A 261 -5.94 -7.72 8.11
CA THR A 261 -5.28 -7.34 9.37
C THR A 261 -4.14 -6.36 9.13
N MET A 262 -3.28 -6.61 8.13
CA MET A 262 -2.18 -5.69 7.80
C MET A 262 -2.67 -4.34 7.27
N THR A 263 -3.77 -4.32 6.53
CA THR A 263 -4.36 -3.08 5.99
C THR A 263 -4.91 -2.24 7.13
N LEU A 264 -5.78 -2.82 7.97
CA LEU A 264 -6.39 -2.11 9.09
C LEU A 264 -5.35 -1.61 10.11
N ALA A 265 -4.31 -2.41 10.37
CA ALA A 265 -3.20 -1.99 11.24
C ALA A 265 -2.44 -0.77 10.69
N ARG A 266 -2.29 -0.65 9.37
CA ARG A 266 -1.66 0.53 8.74
C ARG A 266 -2.55 1.76 8.83
N GLU A 267 -3.86 1.58 8.64
CA GLU A 267 -4.87 2.64 8.75
C GLU A 267 -5.22 2.98 10.21
N LYS A 268 -4.67 2.24 11.18
CA LYS A 268 -4.93 2.36 12.63
C LYS A 268 -6.42 2.20 12.98
N VAL A 269 -7.12 1.34 12.26
CA VAL A 269 -8.52 1.01 12.50
C VAL A 269 -8.60 -0.25 13.36
N ASP A 270 -9.41 -0.19 14.41
CA ASP A 270 -9.83 -1.37 15.17
C ASP A 270 -11.17 -1.86 14.61
N PHE A 271 -11.13 -2.94 13.84
CA PHE A 271 -12.35 -3.50 13.24
C PHE A 271 -13.44 -3.86 14.26
N VAL A 272 -13.08 -4.16 15.51
CA VAL A 272 -14.06 -4.44 16.55
C VAL A 272 -14.75 -3.17 16.99
N ALA A 273 -13.98 -2.18 17.44
CA ALA A 273 -14.49 -0.94 18.01
C ALA A 273 -15.11 -0.02 16.95
N ASP A 274 -14.53 0.03 15.75
CA ASP A 274 -14.92 0.96 14.69
C ASP A 274 -15.98 0.38 13.74
N VAL A 275 -16.14 -0.95 13.66
CA VAL A 275 -17.06 -1.60 12.71
C VAL A 275 -18.02 -2.57 13.39
N LEU A 276 -17.53 -3.65 14.01
CA LEU A 276 -18.39 -4.74 14.50
C LEU A 276 -19.35 -4.30 15.61
N VAL A 277 -18.86 -3.55 16.61
CA VAL A 277 -19.72 -3.08 17.70
C VAL A 277 -20.70 -2.02 17.21
N PRO A 278 -20.30 -0.98 16.44
CA PRO A 278 -21.24 -0.05 15.82
C PRO A 278 -22.32 -0.74 14.97
N ALA A 279 -21.94 -1.73 14.16
CA ALA A 279 -22.88 -2.55 13.41
C ALA A 279 -23.86 -3.29 14.32
N ALA A 280 -23.36 -3.90 15.38
CA ALA A 280 -24.16 -4.66 16.33
C ALA A 280 -25.12 -3.77 17.14
N LEU A 281 -24.74 -2.53 17.44
CA LEU A 281 -25.61 -1.56 18.09
C LEU A 281 -26.69 -1.00 17.14
N LYS A 282 -26.39 -0.86 15.84
CA LYS A 282 -27.39 -0.48 14.82
C LYS A 282 -28.42 -1.57 14.55
N ALA A 283 -28.02 -2.85 14.62
CA ALA A 283 -28.89 -3.99 14.34
C ALA A 283 -28.79 -5.10 15.40
N PRO A 284 -29.19 -4.83 16.66
CA PRO A 284 -28.92 -5.72 17.80
C PRO A 284 -29.58 -7.09 17.68
N HIS A 285 -30.76 -7.18 17.05
CA HIS A 285 -31.41 -8.46 16.79
C HIS A 285 -30.67 -9.33 15.75
N ARG A 286 -30.01 -8.72 14.75
CA ARG A 286 -29.26 -9.45 13.72
C ARG A 286 -27.89 -9.88 14.20
N LEU A 287 -27.29 -9.09 15.08
CA LEU A 287 -25.91 -9.23 15.54
C LEU A 287 -25.79 -9.53 17.05
N ALA A 288 -26.81 -10.16 17.65
CA ALA A 288 -26.86 -10.42 19.10
C ALA A 288 -25.65 -11.23 19.64
N MET A 289 -25.17 -12.23 18.91
CA MET A 289 -23.92 -12.93 19.25
C MET A 289 -22.69 -12.00 19.27
N THR A 290 -22.59 -11.01 18.37
CA THR A 290 -21.52 -10.01 18.38
C THR A 290 -21.58 -9.17 19.65
N LEU A 291 -22.77 -8.73 20.06
CA LEU A 291 -22.97 -8.04 21.34
C LEU A 291 -22.60 -8.92 22.54
N ALA A 292 -22.87 -10.23 22.48
CA ALA A 292 -22.51 -11.18 23.54
C ALA A 292 -20.98 -11.39 23.66
N ILE A 293 -20.25 -11.43 22.53
CA ILE A 293 -18.78 -11.51 22.51
C ILE A 293 -18.19 -10.26 23.17
N TYR A 294 -18.69 -9.07 22.77
CA TYR A 294 -18.19 -7.77 23.21
C TYR A 294 -19.10 -7.12 24.26
N ALA A 295 -19.62 -7.93 25.20
CA ALA A 295 -20.55 -7.47 26.23
C ALA A 295 -19.95 -6.39 27.15
N ASP A 296 -18.62 -6.41 27.31
CA ASP A 296 -17.85 -5.44 28.09
C ASP A 296 -17.73 -4.07 27.39
N HIS A 297 -18.06 -3.98 26.09
CA HIS A 297 -18.00 -2.74 25.34
C HIS A 297 -19.19 -1.82 25.70
N PRO A 298 -18.98 -0.49 25.79
CA PRO A 298 -20.06 0.47 26.05
C PRO A 298 -21.28 0.25 25.15
N GLY A 299 -22.46 0.18 25.76
CA GLY A 299 -23.75 0.00 25.08
C GLY A 299 -24.11 -1.46 24.76
N SER A 300 -23.14 -2.38 24.66
CA SER A 300 -23.39 -3.76 24.20
C SER A 300 -24.31 -4.54 25.11
N LEU A 301 -24.05 -4.55 26.43
CA LEU A 301 -24.88 -5.28 27.38
C LEU A 301 -26.31 -4.71 27.45
N SER A 302 -26.47 -3.39 27.36
CA SER A 302 -27.79 -2.74 27.35
C SER A 302 -28.59 -3.10 26.11
N ALA A 303 -27.97 -3.06 24.92
CA ALA A 303 -28.61 -3.51 23.67
C ALA A 303 -28.96 -5.00 23.72
N LEU A 304 -28.08 -5.82 24.32
CA LEU A 304 -28.31 -7.25 24.48
C LEU A 304 -29.49 -7.56 25.42
N LYS A 305 -29.65 -6.78 26.49
CA LYS A 305 -30.83 -6.86 27.40
C LYS A 305 -32.15 -6.54 26.69
N GLN A 306 -32.13 -5.64 25.69
CA GLN A 306 -33.33 -5.29 24.92
C GLN A 306 -33.77 -6.43 23.99
N VAL A 307 -32.83 -7.18 23.42
CA VAL A 307 -33.13 -8.24 22.44
C VAL A 307 -33.22 -9.64 23.05
N GLY A 308 -32.65 -9.84 24.24
CA GLY A 308 -32.73 -11.08 25.03
C GLY A 308 -31.87 -12.24 24.52
N TRP A 309 -31.77 -13.30 25.34
CA TRP A 309 -30.95 -14.48 25.02
C TRP A 309 -31.43 -15.23 23.75
N ALA A 310 -32.73 -15.22 23.47
CA ALA A 310 -33.30 -15.85 22.29
C ALA A 310 -32.71 -15.29 20.97
N ALA A 311 -32.40 -13.99 20.92
CA ALA A 311 -31.75 -13.38 19.76
C ALA A 311 -30.31 -13.89 19.57
N VAL A 312 -29.58 -14.15 20.66
CA VAL A 312 -28.22 -14.73 20.61
C VAL A 312 -28.26 -16.13 20.01
N GLU A 313 -29.19 -16.97 20.46
CA GLU A 313 -29.36 -18.32 19.89
C GLU A 313 -29.77 -18.29 18.42
N SER A 314 -30.66 -17.37 18.05
CA SER A 314 -31.09 -17.16 16.66
C SER A 314 -29.92 -16.76 15.75
N HIS A 315 -29.12 -15.78 16.19
CA HIS A 315 -27.90 -15.37 15.47
C HIS A 315 -26.90 -16.54 15.37
N ALA A 316 -26.64 -17.26 16.46
CA ALA A 316 -25.71 -18.40 16.46
C ALA A 316 -26.13 -19.53 15.50
N ARG A 317 -27.44 -19.86 15.42
CA ARG A 317 -27.97 -20.86 14.47
C ARG A 317 -27.80 -20.44 13.02
N ALA A 318 -27.89 -19.14 12.74
CA ALA A 318 -27.71 -18.62 11.39
C ALA A 318 -26.25 -18.64 10.95
N VAL A 319 -25.32 -18.39 11.87
CA VAL A 319 -23.87 -18.35 11.58
C VAL A 319 -23.24 -19.74 11.55
N PHE A 320 -23.70 -20.65 12.43
CA PHE A 320 -23.16 -22.00 12.54
C PHE A 320 -24.23 -23.02 12.09
N PRO A 321 -24.25 -23.42 10.81
CA PRO A 321 -25.25 -24.36 10.33
C PRO A 321 -25.10 -25.75 11.00
N GLY A 322 -26.23 -26.40 11.24
CA GLY A 322 -26.34 -27.72 11.86
C GLY A 322 -26.37 -27.71 13.39
N ASP A 323 -26.36 -28.90 13.99
CA ASP A 323 -26.61 -29.08 15.43
C ASP A 323 -25.45 -28.61 16.34
N CYS A 324 -24.31 -28.24 15.75
CA CYS A 324 -23.11 -27.87 16.51
C CYS A 324 -23.11 -26.41 17.02
N TRP A 325 -24.11 -25.60 16.68
CA TRP A 325 -24.15 -24.16 16.96
C TRP A 325 -23.97 -23.83 18.45
N ARG A 326 -24.50 -24.64 19.38
CA ARG A 326 -24.33 -24.43 20.83
C ARG A 326 -22.87 -24.53 21.25
N ARG A 327 -22.17 -25.54 20.72
CA ARG A 327 -20.73 -25.76 20.99
C ARG A 327 -19.91 -24.62 20.39
N MET A 328 -20.21 -24.22 19.16
CA MET A 328 -19.50 -23.15 18.47
C MET A 328 -19.71 -21.79 19.15
N MET A 329 -20.95 -21.46 19.51
CA MET A 329 -21.27 -20.28 20.31
C MET A 329 -20.49 -20.25 21.63
N ALA A 330 -20.44 -21.37 22.35
CA ALA A 330 -19.68 -21.45 23.60
C ALA A 330 -18.16 -21.33 23.40
N CYS A 331 -17.62 -21.76 22.24
CA CYS A 331 -16.21 -21.55 21.89
C CYS A 331 -15.91 -20.09 21.56
N VAL A 332 -16.82 -19.40 20.86
CA VAL A 332 -16.61 -18.02 20.38
C VAL A 332 -16.90 -16.99 21.46
N VAL A 333 -18.03 -17.11 22.17
CA VAL A 333 -18.44 -16.19 23.24
C VAL A 333 -17.71 -16.51 24.55
N GLY A 334 -17.35 -17.78 24.76
CA GLY A 334 -16.77 -18.28 26.00
C GLY A 334 -17.82 -18.93 26.91
N LYS A 335 -17.55 -20.15 27.38
CA LYS A 335 -18.49 -20.97 28.18
C LYS A 335 -19.01 -20.25 29.43
N ALA A 336 -18.12 -19.61 30.19
CA ALA A 336 -18.49 -18.90 31.42
C ALA A 336 -19.40 -17.70 31.10
N ARG A 337 -19.05 -16.93 30.07
CA ARG A 337 -19.83 -15.77 29.62
C ARG A 337 -21.19 -16.16 29.08
N VAL A 338 -21.29 -17.28 28.35
CA VAL A 338 -22.59 -17.83 27.92
C VAL A 338 -23.48 -18.16 29.12
N ALA A 339 -22.95 -18.79 30.17
CA ALA A 339 -23.72 -19.13 31.37
C ALA A 339 -24.20 -17.86 32.10
N GLU A 340 -23.31 -16.89 32.29
CA GLU A 340 -23.62 -15.59 32.89
C GLU A 340 -24.70 -14.84 32.10
N LEU A 341 -24.48 -14.63 30.80
CA LEU A 341 -25.42 -13.92 29.94
C LEU A 341 -26.77 -14.63 29.86
N LYS A 342 -26.79 -15.96 29.80
CA LYS A 342 -28.05 -16.72 29.82
C LYS A 342 -28.81 -16.57 31.13
N ALA A 343 -28.13 -16.46 32.27
CA ALA A 343 -28.79 -16.20 33.55
C ALA A 343 -29.31 -14.75 33.66
N CYS A 344 -28.61 -13.79 33.04
CA CYS A 344 -28.99 -12.37 33.09
C CYS A 344 -30.02 -11.94 32.03
N LEU A 345 -30.19 -12.71 30.95
CA LEU A 345 -30.99 -12.35 29.78
C LEU A 345 -32.06 -13.39 29.40
N GLY A 346 -32.10 -14.51 30.14
CA GLY A 346 -32.95 -15.67 29.89
C GLY A 346 -34.27 -15.65 30.62
#